data_AF-A0A484I8T6-F1
#
_entry.id   AF-A0A484I8T6-F1
#
_cell.length_a   1.000
_cell.length_b   1.000
_cell.length_c   1.000
_cell.angle_alpha   90.00
_cell.angle_beta   90.00
_cell.angle_gamma   90.00
#
_symmetry.space_group_name_H-M   'P 1'
#
loop_
_entity.id
_entity.type
_entity.pdbx_description
1 polymer ?
#
loop_
_entity_poly.entity_id
_entity_poly.type
_entity_poly.pdbx_seq_one_letter_code
_entity_poly.pdbx_strand_id
1 'polypeptide(L)'
;MSDPRRLMQLIKLLVIAIAVTSMALAPSLLINKSADAASHSCEDTKGKSKDWIEGCKQGWYDHDHCYGADPDDGKSQQFYSGYFAGWKKGHCNK
;
A
#
# COMPACT_ATOMS: atom_id res chain seq x y z
N MET A 1 3.25 15.82 47.64
CA MET A 1 2.25 16.77 47.12
C MET A 1 2.37 16.78 45.60
N SER A 2 1.52 16.04 44.89
CA SER A 2 1.59 15.94 43.44
C SER A 2 0.94 17.17 42.81
N ASP A 3 1.71 17.96 42.05
CA ASP A 3 1.25 19.22 41.45
C ASP A 3 0.21 18.95 40.33
N PRO A 4 -1.03 19.45 40.45
CA PRO A 4 -2.12 19.18 39.50
C PRO A 4 -1.88 19.80 38.11
N ARG A 5 -0.96 20.77 37.97
CA ARG A 5 -0.61 21.38 36.68
C ARG A 5 0.28 20.47 35.84
N ARG A 6 1.08 19.62 36.48
CA ARG A 6 1.95 18.63 35.81
C ARG A 6 1.12 17.51 35.16
N LEU A 7 0.04 17.08 35.82
CA LEU A 7 -0.88 16.05 35.30
C LEU A 7 -1.61 16.53 34.04
N MET A 8 -2.06 17.79 34.03
CA MET A 8 -2.82 18.36 32.91
C MET A 8 -1.95 18.61 31.66
N GLN A 9 -0.64 18.82 31.81
CA GLN A 9 0.31 18.90 30.69
C GLN A 9 0.63 17.52 30.09
N LEU A 10 0.75 16.48 30.93
CA LEU A 10 0.98 15.10 30.48
C LEU A 10 -0.21 14.57 29.65
N ILE A 11 -1.44 14.89 30.05
CA ILE A 11 -2.65 14.52 29.31
C ILE A 11 -2.68 15.19 27.93
N LYS A 12 -2.30 16.46 27.81
CA LYS A 12 -2.26 17.17 26.52
C LYS A 12 -1.23 16.58 25.55
N LEU A 13 -0.07 16.14 26.06
CA LEU A 13 0.96 15.48 25.24
C LEU A 13 0.50 14.09 24.75
N LEU A 14 -0.24 13.34 25.59
CA LEU A 14 -0.83 12.06 25.21
C LEU A 14 -1.85 12.19 24.07
N VAL A 15 -2.67 13.25 24.06
CA VAL A 15 -3.68 13.47 23.01
C VAL A 15 -3.03 13.76 21.65
N ILE A 16 -1.92 14.50 21.62
CA ILE A 16 -1.19 14.82 20.36
C ILE A 16 -0.54 13.55 19.79
N ALA A 17 -0.02 12.66 20.62
CA ALA A 17 0.60 11.41 20.17
C ALA A 17 -0.38 10.44 19.49
N ILE A 18 -1.66 10.41 19.93
CA ILE A 18 -2.69 9.51 19.37
C ILE A 18 -3.17 9.98 17.99
N ALA A 19 -3.07 11.28 17.67
CA ALA A 19 -3.46 11.80 16.36
C ALA A 19 -2.48 11.41 15.23
N VAL A 20 -1.18 11.28 15.55
CA VAL A 20 -0.14 11.00 14.53
C VAL A 20 -0.12 9.52 14.11
N THR A 21 -0.54 8.60 14.98
CA THR A 21 -0.58 7.16 14.66
C THR A 21 -1.75 6.77 13.75
N SER A 22 -2.79 7.60 13.64
CA SER A 22 -3.96 7.30 12.81
C SER A 22 -3.70 7.47 11.29
N MET A 23 -2.67 8.20 10.90
CA MET A 23 -2.35 8.41 9.47
C MET A 23 -1.40 7.36 8.89
N ALA A 24 -0.76 6.54 9.74
CA ALA A 24 0.13 5.47 9.28
C ALA A 24 -0.64 4.18 8.92
N LEU A 25 -1.86 3.99 9.42
CA LEU A 25 -2.64 2.76 9.24
C LEU A 25 -3.88 2.91 8.33
N ALA A 26 -4.28 4.14 8.00
CA ALA A 26 -5.30 4.38 6.98
C ALA A 26 -4.88 3.86 5.60
N PRO A 27 -3.61 4.00 5.16
CA PRO A 27 -3.18 3.34 3.94
C PRO A 27 -3.32 1.82 4.08
N SER A 28 -2.99 1.21 5.21
CA SER A 28 -3.02 -0.25 5.39
C SER A 28 -4.40 -0.87 5.18
N LEU A 29 -5.49 -0.21 5.59
CA LEU A 29 -6.85 -0.72 5.44
C LEU A 29 -7.39 -0.61 4.02
N LEU A 30 -6.97 0.42 3.27
CA LEU A 30 -7.29 0.58 1.85
C LEU A 30 -6.39 -0.29 0.97
N ILE A 31 -5.09 -0.34 1.30
CA ILE A 31 -4.08 -1.23 0.71
C ILE A 31 -4.50 -2.68 0.90
N ASN A 32 -5.16 -3.08 1.99
CA ASN A 32 -5.58 -4.47 2.15
C ASN A 32 -6.70 -4.87 1.18
N LYS A 33 -7.59 -3.94 0.80
CA LYS A 33 -8.70 -4.21 -0.14
C LYS A 33 -8.21 -4.24 -1.59
N SER A 34 -7.34 -3.31 -1.96
CA SER A 34 -6.69 -3.29 -3.27
C SER A 34 -5.66 -4.41 -3.41
N ALA A 35 -4.92 -4.74 -2.35
CA ALA A 35 -4.04 -5.91 -2.33
C ALA A 35 -4.83 -7.22 -2.41
N ASP A 36 -6.02 -7.36 -1.81
CA ASP A 36 -6.88 -8.54 -1.96
C ASP A 36 -7.35 -8.74 -3.42
N ALA A 37 -7.76 -7.67 -4.10
CA ALA A 37 -8.17 -7.71 -5.51
C ALA A 37 -6.99 -7.93 -6.47
N ALA A 38 -5.84 -7.32 -6.17
CA ALA A 38 -4.57 -7.58 -6.84
C ALA A 38 -4.08 -9.01 -6.57
N SER A 39 -4.30 -9.53 -5.35
CA SER A 39 -3.98 -10.89 -4.93
C SER A 39 -4.76 -11.88 -5.78
N HIS A 40 -6.09 -11.77 -5.91
CA HIS A 40 -6.84 -12.63 -6.83
C HIS A 40 -6.34 -12.55 -8.29
N SER A 41 -6.01 -11.35 -8.78
CA SER A 41 -5.56 -11.16 -10.17
C SER A 41 -4.14 -11.68 -10.45
N CYS A 42 -3.27 -11.77 -9.44
CA CYS A 42 -1.86 -12.12 -9.60
C CYS A 42 -1.49 -13.49 -8.99
N GLU A 43 -2.22 -13.98 -7.98
CA GLU A 43 -1.94 -15.22 -7.23
C GLU A 43 -2.40 -16.49 -7.95
N ASP A 44 -3.36 -16.39 -8.88
CA ASP A 44 -3.77 -17.51 -9.74
C ASP A 44 -2.64 -17.97 -10.71
N THR A 45 -1.56 -17.18 -10.81
CA THR A 45 -0.45 -17.43 -11.72
C THR A 45 0.55 -18.44 -11.13
N LYS A 46 0.24 -19.74 -11.22
CA LYS A 46 1.18 -20.80 -10.81
C LYS A 46 2.50 -20.71 -11.59
N GLY A 47 3.62 -20.88 -10.89
CA GLY A 47 4.97 -20.91 -11.49
C GLY A 47 5.63 -19.56 -11.71
N LYS A 48 5.07 -18.46 -11.18
CA LYS A 48 5.71 -17.14 -11.21
C LYS A 48 6.59 -16.90 -9.99
N SER A 49 7.66 -16.12 -10.17
CA SER A 49 8.56 -15.73 -9.09
C SER A 49 7.91 -14.71 -8.17
N LYS A 50 8.46 -14.56 -6.96
CA LYS A 50 8.00 -13.54 -6.00
C LYS A 50 8.08 -12.14 -6.59
N ASP A 51 9.19 -11.81 -7.27
CA ASP A 51 9.37 -10.55 -7.98
C ASP A 51 8.28 -10.28 -9.02
N TRP A 52 7.91 -11.30 -9.81
CA TRP A 52 6.83 -11.17 -10.79
C TRP A 52 5.50 -10.89 -10.12
N ILE A 53 5.21 -11.55 -8.99
CA ILE A 53 3.97 -11.35 -8.23
C ILE A 53 3.94 -9.93 -7.64
N GLU A 54 5.06 -9.45 -7.09
CA GLU A 54 5.19 -8.10 -6.55
C GLU A 54 4.96 -7.04 -7.63
N GLY A 55 5.63 -7.18 -8.78
CA GLY A 55 5.41 -6.31 -9.93
C GLY A 55 3.95 -6.32 -10.36
N CYS A 56 3.33 -7.51 -10.49
CA CYS A 56 1.92 -7.64 -10.87
C CYS A 56 0.99 -6.90 -9.91
N LYS A 57 1.21 -7.00 -8.60
CA LYS A 57 0.41 -6.26 -7.61
C LYS A 57 0.58 -4.75 -7.77
N GLN A 58 1.80 -4.28 -7.99
CA GLN A 58 2.10 -2.86 -8.17
C GLN A 58 1.48 -2.29 -9.45
N GLY A 59 1.67 -2.95 -10.59
CA GLY A 59 1.11 -2.45 -11.86
C GLY A 59 -0.42 -2.46 -11.89
N TRP A 60 -1.06 -3.43 -11.23
CA TRP A 60 -2.52 -3.42 -11.05
C TRP A 60 -2.96 -2.21 -10.22
N TYR A 61 -2.29 -1.99 -9.08
CA TYR A 61 -2.59 -0.89 -8.17
C TYR A 61 -2.45 0.48 -8.86
N ASP A 62 -1.35 0.69 -9.59
CA ASP A 62 -1.10 1.96 -10.27
C ASP A 62 -2.18 2.26 -11.32
N HIS A 63 -2.59 1.27 -12.11
CA HIS A 63 -3.63 1.48 -13.11
C HIS A 63 -5.03 1.67 -12.48
N ASP A 64 -5.33 0.95 -11.39
CA ASP A 64 -6.58 1.12 -10.62
C ASP A 64 -6.70 2.52 -10.00
N HIS A 65 -5.56 3.10 -9.60
CA HIS A 65 -5.47 4.47 -9.07
C HIS A 65 -5.31 5.54 -10.16
N CYS A 66 -5.43 5.17 -11.44
CA CYS A 66 -5.25 6.07 -12.58
C CYS A 66 -3.88 6.77 -12.61
N TYR A 67 -2.84 6.17 -12.02
CA TYR A 67 -1.48 6.67 -12.12
C TYR A 67 -0.93 6.42 -13.54
N GLY A 68 0.26 6.94 -13.82
CA GLY A 68 1.01 6.61 -15.04
C GLY A 68 1.72 5.26 -14.88
N ALA A 69 2.01 4.59 -16.00
CA ALA A 69 2.79 3.37 -15.96
C ALA A 69 4.25 3.72 -15.64
N ASP A 70 4.65 3.45 -14.41
CA ASP A 70 5.97 3.77 -13.88
C ASP A 70 6.47 2.60 -13.01
N PRO A 71 6.95 1.52 -13.65
CA PRO A 71 7.53 0.41 -12.90
C PRO A 71 8.87 0.84 -12.29
N ASP A 72 9.01 0.70 -10.96
CA ASP A 72 10.22 1.03 -10.21
C ASP A 72 11.52 0.69 -10.97
N ASP A 73 12.42 1.67 -11.06
CA ASP A 73 13.75 1.49 -11.64
C ASP A 73 14.61 0.51 -10.83
N GLY A 74 15.46 -0.25 -11.53
CA GLY A 74 16.43 -1.17 -10.91
C GLY A 74 15.85 -2.51 -10.41
N LYS A 75 14.60 -2.83 -10.78
CA LYS A 75 13.98 -4.12 -10.44
C LYS A 75 14.39 -5.23 -11.42
N SER A 76 14.07 -6.47 -11.07
CA SER A 76 14.36 -7.62 -11.94
C SER A 76 13.46 -7.62 -13.19
N GLN A 77 13.91 -8.27 -14.27
CA GLN A 77 13.08 -8.40 -15.48
C GLN A 77 11.74 -9.11 -15.21
N GLN A 78 11.72 -9.98 -14.20
CA GLN A 78 10.51 -10.69 -13.78
C GLN A 78 9.50 -9.73 -13.14
N PHE A 79 9.98 -8.79 -12.33
CA PHE A 79 9.15 -7.71 -11.77
C PHE A 79 8.52 -6.87 -12.88
N TYR A 80 9.29 -6.38 -13.85
CA TYR A 80 8.74 -5.58 -14.96
C TYR A 80 7.69 -6.37 -15.75
N SER A 81 7.96 -7.65 -16.04
CA SER A 81 6.99 -8.53 -16.70
C SER A 81 5.70 -8.69 -15.88
N GLY A 82 5.82 -8.79 -14.56
CA GLY A 82 4.71 -8.80 -13.62
C GLY A 82 3.93 -7.52 -13.67
N TYR A 83 4.60 -6.37 -13.56
CA TYR A 83 4.02 -5.03 -13.58
C TYR A 83 3.09 -4.82 -14.76
N PHE A 84 3.56 -5.08 -15.97
CA PHE A 84 2.71 -4.91 -17.16
C PHE A 84 1.56 -5.93 -17.23
N ALA A 85 1.71 -7.11 -16.63
CA ALA A 85 0.62 -8.08 -16.53
C ALA A 85 -0.48 -7.61 -15.56
N GLY A 86 -0.08 -7.04 -14.41
CA GLY A 86 -0.98 -6.41 -13.46
C GLY A 86 -1.67 -5.18 -14.02
N TRP A 87 -0.91 -4.30 -14.68
CA TRP A 87 -1.41 -3.10 -15.34
C TRP A 87 -2.56 -3.41 -16.29
N LYS A 88 -2.42 -4.42 -17.16
CA LYS A 88 -3.49 -4.81 -18.10
C LYS A 88 -4.79 -5.27 -17.43
N LYS A 89 -4.74 -5.66 -16.16
CA LYS A 89 -5.90 -6.12 -15.37
C LYS A 89 -6.46 -5.03 -14.47
N GLY A 90 -5.69 -3.98 -14.18
CA GLY A 90 -6.20 -2.80 -13.46
C GLY A 90 -7.14 -2.01 -14.36
N HIS A 91 -8.01 -1.21 -13.76
CA HIS A 91 -8.96 -0.36 -14.48
C HIS A 91 -9.02 1.02 -13.85
N CYS A 92 -8.67 2.05 -14.61
CA CYS A 92 -8.90 3.43 -14.20
C CYS A 92 -10.39 3.79 -14.40
N ASN A 93 -11.18 3.68 -13.34
CA ASN A 93 -12.56 4.20 -13.31
C ASN A 93 -12.53 5.62 -12.74
N LYS A 94 -12.56 6.61 -13.64
CA LYS A 94 -12.68 8.04 -13.29
C LYS A 94 -14.07 8.39 -12.75
#